data_AF-A0A2A4UAE3-F1
#
_entry.id   AF-A0A2A4UAE3-F1
#
_cell.length_a   1.000
_cell.length_b   1.000
_cell.length_c   1.000
_cell.angle_alpha   90.00
_cell.angle_beta   90.00
_cell.angle_gamma   90.00
#
_symmetry.space_group_name_H-M   'P 1'
#
loop_
_entity.id
_entity.type
_entity.pdbx_description
1 polymer ?
#
loop_
_entity_poly.entity_id
_entity_poly.type
_entity_poly.pdbx_seq_one_letter_code
_entity_poly.pdbx_strand_id
1 'polypeptide(L)'
;MNDKKTFYILAGFFLLMLCLAYSNHFTNGFYFDDYHTIVRNPHIEDISNLPLFFTDIKYYGVVIGNQGYNPILVSLNAIDHWIAGEKNPVYFGRIKN
;
A
#
# COMPACT_ATOMS: atom_id res chain seq x y z
N MET A 1 22.21 36.72 -3.08
CA MET A 1 21.60 35.72 -2.18
C MET A 1 22.52 34.50 -2.18
N ASN A 2 22.84 33.90 -1.04
CA ASN A 2 23.83 32.80 -0.99
C ASN A 2 23.32 31.60 -1.81
N ASP A 3 24.08 31.15 -2.81
CA ASP A 3 23.66 30.11 -3.76
C ASP A 3 23.16 28.84 -3.07
N LYS A 4 23.77 28.47 -1.94
CA LYS A 4 23.34 27.34 -1.11
C LYS A 4 21.96 27.58 -0.48
N LYS A 5 21.68 28.79 0.01
CA LYS A 5 20.38 29.14 0.58
C LYS A 5 19.29 29.11 -0.49
N THR A 6 19.58 29.67 -1.67
CA THR A 6 18.65 29.62 -2.82
C THR A 6 18.34 28.18 -3.20
N PHE A 7 19.35 27.30 -3.26
CA PHE A 7 19.17 25.88 -3.53
C PHE A 7 18.23 25.19 -2.53
N TYR A 8 18.47 25.35 -1.21
CA TYR A 8 17.62 24.72 -0.20
C TYR A 8 16.17 25.24 -0.23
N ILE A 9 15.97 26.53 -0.52
CA ILE A 9 14.63 27.11 -0.66
C ILE A 9 13.90 26.47 -1.84
N LEU A 10 14.55 26.34 -2.99
CA LEU A 10 13.95 25.71 -4.17
C LEU A 10 13.68 24.22 -3.94
N ALA A 11 14.59 23.49 -3.30
CA ALA A 11 14.40 22.09 -2.96
C ALA A 11 13.23 21.88 -1.99
N GLY A 12 13.13 22.71 -0.96
CA GLY A 12 12.02 22.69 -0.01
C GLY A 12 10.69 23.03 -0.68
N PHE A 13 10.67 24.02 -1.57
CA PHE A 13 9.49 24.38 -2.34
C PHE A 13 9.04 23.25 -3.27
N PHE A 14 9.98 22.58 -3.94
CA PHE A 14 9.67 21.43 -4.79
C PHE A 14 9.14 20.24 -3.99
N LEU A 15 9.73 19.96 -2.83
CA LEU A 15 9.23 18.92 -1.92
C LEU A 15 7.81 19.23 -1.44
N LEU A 16 7.53 20.48 -1.07
CA LEU A 16 6.19 20.92 -0.67
C LEU A 16 5.18 20.75 -1.81
N MET A 17 5.53 21.20 -3.02
CA MET A 17 4.71 21.00 -4.23
C MET A 17 4.39 19.53 -4.47
N LEU A 18 5.39 18.64 -4.30
CA LEU A 18 5.21 17.21 -4.46
C LEU A 18 4.23 16.63 -3.41
N CYS A 19 4.40 17.00 -2.13
CA CYS A 19 3.47 16.60 -1.07
C CYS A 19 2.05 17.09 -1.33
N LEU A 20 1.88 18.33 -1.80
CA LEU A 20 0.56 18.88 -2.14
C LEU A 20 -0.08 18.17 -3.33
N ALA A 21 0.69 17.87 -4.38
CA ALA A 21 0.19 17.11 -5.54
C ALA A 21 -0.30 15.72 -5.15
N TYR A 22 0.39 15.05 -4.21
CA TYR A 22 0.01 13.73 -3.70
C TYR A 22 -0.93 13.78 -2.48
N SER A 23 -1.32 14.96 -1.99
CA SER A 23 -2.14 15.08 -0.78
C SER A 23 -3.51 14.43 -0.91
N ASN A 24 -4.06 14.36 -2.12
CA ASN A 24 -5.37 13.74 -2.37
C ASN A 24 -5.31 12.19 -2.44
N HIS A 25 -4.13 11.59 -2.38
CA HIS A 25 -3.96 10.14 -2.55
C HIS A 25 -4.62 9.33 -1.43
N PHE A 26 -4.75 9.88 -0.22
CA PHE A 26 -5.34 9.20 0.94
C PHE A 26 -6.84 8.96 0.85
N THR A 27 -7.55 9.60 -0.09
CA THR A 27 -9.00 9.41 -0.27
C THR A 27 -9.35 8.39 -1.36
N ASN A 28 -8.34 7.87 -2.07
CA ASN A 28 -8.56 6.93 -3.15
C ASN A 28 -8.96 5.55 -2.61
N GLY A 29 -10.03 4.99 -3.16
CA GLY A 29 -10.46 3.62 -2.83
C GLY A 29 -9.55 2.52 -3.40
N PHE A 30 -9.87 1.28 -3.04
CA PHE A 30 -9.27 0.08 -3.63
C PHE A 30 -9.89 -0.21 -5.00
N TYR A 31 -9.07 -0.34 -6.03
CA TYR A 31 -9.50 -0.61 -7.40
C TYR A 31 -8.61 -1.69 -8.04
N PHE A 32 -9.13 -2.38 -9.05
CA PHE A 32 -8.41 -3.43 -9.80
C PHE A 32 -7.83 -4.52 -8.88
N ASP A 33 -6.52 -4.73 -8.92
CA ASP A 33 -5.84 -5.80 -8.18
C ASP A 33 -5.97 -5.66 -6.66
N ASP A 34 -6.14 -4.44 -6.15
CA ASP A 34 -6.36 -4.20 -4.71
C ASP A 34 -7.68 -4.82 -4.24
N TYR A 35 -8.68 -4.87 -5.11
CA TYR A 35 -9.99 -5.37 -4.72
C TYR A 35 -9.97 -6.86 -4.38
N HIS A 36 -9.19 -7.65 -5.11
CA HIS A 36 -9.09 -9.10 -4.90
C HIS A 36 -7.99 -9.52 -3.93
N THR A 37 -6.97 -8.67 -3.74
CA THR A 37 -5.84 -8.92 -2.82
C THR A 37 -6.04 -8.32 -1.43
N ILE A 38 -6.89 -7.29 -1.30
CA ILE A 38 -7.17 -6.58 -0.04
C ILE A 38 -8.65 -6.71 0.34
N VAL A 39 -9.56 -6.12 -0.45
CA VAL A 39 -10.98 -6.01 -0.06
C VAL A 39 -11.61 -7.39 0.13
N ARG A 40 -11.45 -8.27 -0.86
CA ARG A 40 -12.03 -9.62 -0.85
C ARG A 40 -11.10 -10.70 -0.29
N ASN A 41 -9.90 -10.37 0.15
CA ASN A 41 -9.00 -11.38 0.70
C ASN A 41 -9.22 -11.50 2.22
N PRO A 42 -9.83 -12.60 2.72
CA PRO A 42 -9.96 -12.81 4.16
C PRO A 42 -8.62 -13.22 4.80
N HIS A 43 -7.65 -13.70 4.00
CA HIS A 43 -6.38 -14.20 4.53
C HIS A 43 -5.51 -13.11 5.16
N ILE A 44 -5.67 -11.85 4.74
CA ILE A 44 -4.95 -10.71 5.30
C ILE A 44 -5.56 -10.19 6.62
N GLU A 45 -6.74 -10.67 7.01
CA GLU A 45 -7.38 -10.24 8.25
C GLU A 45 -6.73 -10.88 9.48
N ASP A 46 -6.11 -12.04 9.29
CA ASP A 46 -5.39 -12.79 10.32
C ASP A 46 -3.89 -12.81 10.01
N ILE A 47 -3.13 -12.04 10.80
CA ILE A 47 -1.68 -11.91 10.67
C ILE A 47 -0.94 -13.23 10.90
N SER A 48 -1.55 -14.23 11.54
CA SER A 48 -0.95 -15.55 11.72
C SER A 48 -0.79 -16.30 10.39
N ASN A 49 -1.48 -15.88 9.33
CA ASN A 49 -1.31 -16.43 7.97
C ASN A 49 0.00 -15.99 7.29
N LEU A 50 0.80 -15.12 7.92
CA LEU A 50 2.01 -14.55 7.31
C LEU A 50 2.99 -15.61 6.77
N PRO A 51 3.30 -16.72 7.49
CA PRO A 51 4.14 -17.78 6.93
C PRO A 51 3.51 -18.46 5.71
N LEU A 52 2.17 -18.57 5.68
CA LEU A 52 1.44 -19.28 4.63
C LEU A 52 1.47 -18.54 3.29
N PHE A 53 1.62 -17.21 3.31
CA PHE A 53 1.79 -16.41 2.10
C PHE A 53 3.00 -16.85 1.27
N PHE A 54 4.07 -17.33 1.93
CA PHE A 54 5.31 -17.78 1.28
C PHE A 54 5.29 -19.25 0.84
N THR A 55 4.34 -20.03 1.33
CA THR A 55 4.30 -21.47 1.07
C THR A 55 3.14 -21.89 0.18
N ASP A 56 2.10 -21.07 0.08
CA ASP A 56 0.88 -21.43 -0.63
C ASP A 56 0.25 -20.24 -1.35
N ILE A 57 0.20 -20.33 -2.68
CA ILE A 57 -0.30 -19.28 -3.57
C ILE A 57 -1.80 -18.98 -3.37
N LYS A 58 -2.55 -19.90 -2.76
CA LYS A 58 -3.98 -19.70 -2.51
C LYS A 58 -4.26 -18.53 -1.56
N TYR A 59 -3.29 -18.17 -0.73
CA TYR A 59 -3.42 -17.05 0.20
C TYR A 59 -3.19 -15.67 -0.46
N TYR A 60 -2.81 -15.62 -1.73
CA TYR A 60 -2.63 -14.36 -2.46
C TYR A 60 -3.94 -13.60 -2.66
N GLY A 61 -5.05 -14.32 -2.90
CA GLY A 61 -6.34 -13.71 -3.14
C GLY A 61 -7.38 -14.70 -3.66
N VAL A 62 -8.61 -14.22 -3.78
CA VAL A 62 -9.81 -15.03 -4.04
C VAL A 62 -10.06 -15.38 -5.50
N VAL A 63 -9.32 -14.81 -6.45
CA VAL A 63 -9.52 -15.10 -7.88
C VAL A 63 -8.69 -16.30 -8.30
N ILE A 64 -9.33 -17.47 -8.29
CA ILE A 64 -8.74 -18.72 -8.77
C ILE A 64 -8.36 -18.57 -10.26
N GLY A 65 -7.10 -18.85 -10.60
CA GLY A 65 -6.56 -18.74 -11.97
C GLY A 65 -5.92 -17.40 -12.33
N ASN A 66 -6.05 -16.37 -11.48
CA ASN A 66 -5.33 -15.09 -11.60
C ASN A 66 -4.56 -14.77 -10.30
N GLN A 67 -3.99 -15.79 -9.68
CA GLN A 67 -3.20 -15.65 -8.46
C GLN A 67 -1.76 -15.32 -8.85
N GLY A 68 -1.30 -14.12 -8.49
CA GLY A 68 0.10 -13.77 -8.56
C GLY A 68 0.87 -14.39 -7.39
N TYR A 69 2.17 -14.61 -7.56
CA TYR A 69 3.05 -14.98 -6.44
C TYR A 69 3.79 -13.74 -5.92
N ASN A 70 3.13 -12.94 -5.08
CA ASN A 70 3.74 -11.78 -4.42
C ASN A 70 3.58 -11.88 -2.88
N PRO A 71 4.27 -12.82 -2.21
CA PRO A 71 4.11 -13.06 -0.77
C PRO A 71 4.44 -11.84 0.08
N ILE A 72 5.41 -11.02 -0.35
CA ILE A 72 5.78 -9.77 0.34
C ILE A 72 4.62 -8.77 0.31
N LEU A 73 3.95 -8.63 -0.84
CA LEU A 73 2.83 -7.70 -0.98
C LEU A 73 1.67 -8.09 -0.05
N VAL A 74 1.32 -9.38 -0.03
CA VAL A 74 0.22 -9.90 0.80
C VAL A 74 0.57 -9.78 2.29
N SER A 75 1.85 -9.98 2.64
CA SER A 75 2.35 -9.77 4.00
C SER A 75 2.20 -8.31 4.44
N LEU A 76 2.56 -7.37 3.58
CA LEU A 76 2.38 -5.93 3.84
C LEU A 76 0.90 -5.59 4.03
N ASN A 77 0.02 -6.12 3.18
CA ASN A 77 -1.43 -5.91 3.33
C ASN A 77 -1.98 -6.44 4.66
N ALA A 78 -1.47 -7.59 5.14
CA ALA A 78 -1.87 -8.16 6.42
C ALA A 78 -1.34 -7.35 7.62
N ILE A 79 -0.11 -6.83 7.51
CA ILE A 79 0.47 -5.93 8.52
C ILE A 79 -0.31 -4.60 8.55
N ASP A 80 -0.58 -3.99 7.40
CA ASP A 80 -1.36 -2.75 7.28
C ASP A 80 -2.76 -2.94 7.90
N HIS A 81 -3.42 -4.07 7.61
CA HIS A 81 -4.69 -4.41 8.23
C HIS A 81 -4.60 -4.59 9.75
N TRP A 82 -3.56 -5.26 10.24
CA TRP A 82 -3.34 -5.49 11.66
C TRP A 82 -3.07 -4.18 12.43
N ILE A 83 -2.34 -3.23 11.83
CA ILE A 83 -2.07 -1.91 12.41
C ILE A 83 -3.32 -1.03 12.37
N ALA A 84 -4.06 -1.05 11.26
CA ALA A 84 -5.25 -0.23 11.07
C ALA A 84 -6.46 -0.72 11.86
N GLY A 85 -6.55 -2.02 12.11
CA GLY A 85 -7.72 -2.68 12.72
C GLY A 85 -8.94 -2.78 11.80
N GLU A 86 -8.89 -2.16 10.62
CA GLU A 86 -9.93 -2.16 9.60
C GLU A 86 -9.31 -2.07 8.19
N LYS A 87 -10.05 -2.51 7.17
CA LYS A 87 -9.66 -2.35 5.75
C LYS A 87 -9.88 -0.90 5.28
N ASN A 88 -9.16 0.04 5.88
CA ASN A 88 -9.28 1.46 5.56
C ASN A 88 -8.12 1.93 4.68
N PRO A 89 -8.39 2.43 3.46
CA PRO A 89 -7.38 2.79 2.47
C PRO A 89 -6.37 3.84 2.93
N VAL A 90 -6.69 4.64 3.97
CA VAL A 90 -5.78 5.64 4.54
C VAL A 90 -4.52 5.01 5.15
N TYR A 91 -4.63 3.78 5.66
CA TYR A 91 -3.51 3.09 6.34
C TYR A 91 -2.72 2.15 5.45
N PHE A 92 -3.19 1.89 4.23
CA PHE A 92 -2.45 1.07 3.27
C PHE A 92 -1.40 1.96 2.59
N GLY A 93 -0.13 1.77 2.96
CA GLY A 93 1.00 2.64 2.61
C GLY A 93 1.44 2.60 1.15
N ARG A 94 0.55 2.35 0.19
CA ARG A 94 0.89 2.30 -1.24
C ARG A 94 0.67 3.66 -1.89
N ILE A 95 1.76 4.31 -2.30
CA ILE A 95 1.74 5.35 -3.33
C ILE A 95 1.31 4.67 -4.64
N LYS A 96 0.17 5.06 -5.21
CA LYS A 96 -0.24 4.56 -6.53
C LYS A 96 0.46 5.37 -7.61
N ASN A 97 1.17 4.67 -8.51
CA ASN A 97 1.60 5.20 -9.81
C ASN A 97 0.48 5.02 -10.83
#